data_AF-A0A7S0LSB7-F1
#
_entry.id   AF-A0A7S0LSB7-F1
#
_cell.length_a   1.000
_cell.length_b   1.000
_cell.length_c   1.000
_cell.angle_alpha   90.00
_cell.angle_beta   90.00
_cell.angle_gamma   90.00
#
_symmetry.space_group_name_H-M   'P 1'
#
loop_
_entity.id
_entity.type
_entity.pdbx_description
1 polymer ?
#
loop_
_entity_poly.entity_id
_entity_poly.type
_entity_poly.pdbx_seq_one_letter_code
_entity_poly.pdbx_strand_id
1 'polypeptide(L)'
;GFERVGGGYQTERDRKSVGRELTEDERDDLEDMLRSLVVERAIIKECMGFCISKAAASGEIVETITEALSLSETPVPKKIARLFLVSDILHNSSAAVPNASSYRSHFQNSLPAIFLSLHACYKKITTRMGIETMKDQVVKVLHIWQAWSLFPLSFVLKLERLLLHGSVDPPPEQPAADEQGDGAREGSAREG
;
A
#
# COMPACT_ATOMS: atom_id res chain seq x y z
N GLY A 1 16.67 25.43 52.06
CA GLY A 1 16.51 25.57 50.61
C GLY A 1 17.05 24.34 49.94
N PHE A 2 16.22 23.61 49.22
CA PHE A 2 16.66 22.60 48.26
C PHE A 2 15.79 22.80 47.02
N GLU A 3 16.42 23.37 45.99
CA GLU A 3 15.81 23.62 44.70
C GLU A 3 15.69 22.33 43.89
N ARG A 4 14.64 22.33 43.07
CA ARG A 4 14.24 21.31 42.10
C ARG A 4 15.37 20.98 41.12
N VAL A 5 15.47 19.70 40.74
CA VAL A 5 15.72 19.33 39.35
C VAL A 5 14.79 18.17 38.99
N GLY A 6 13.63 18.51 38.43
CA GLY A 6 12.78 17.55 37.73
C GLY A 6 13.30 17.41 36.30
N GLY A 7 13.99 16.31 36.02
CA GLY A 7 14.34 15.90 34.66
C GLY A 7 13.09 15.42 33.94
N GLY A 8 12.51 16.28 33.09
CA GLY A 8 11.49 15.88 32.14
C GLY A 8 12.13 15.01 31.07
N TYR A 9 11.74 13.74 31.01
CA TYR A 9 12.05 12.85 29.90
C TYR A 9 11.35 13.40 28.65
N GLN A 10 12.13 14.00 27.75
CA GLN A 10 11.67 14.29 26.39
C GLN A 10 11.43 12.95 25.69
N THR A 11 10.17 12.59 25.50
CA THR A 11 9.78 11.38 24.76
C THR A 11 10.19 11.53 23.29
N GLU A 12 10.65 10.42 22.69
CA GLU A 12 11.13 10.22 21.31
C GLU A 12 10.11 10.57 20.18
N ARG A 13 9.03 11.29 20.49
CA ARG A 13 7.98 11.75 19.56
C ARG A 13 8.35 13.03 18.79
N ASP A 14 9.51 13.63 19.04
CA ASP A 14 9.99 14.87 18.41
C ASP A 14 10.87 14.65 17.17
N ARG A 15 10.66 13.53 16.46
CA ARG A 15 11.22 13.29 15.12
C ARG A 15 10.15 13.29 14.04
N LYS A 16 9.04 14.01 14.25
CA LYS A 16 8.10 14.33 13.17
C LYS A 16 8.82 15.17 12.13
N SER A 17 8.65 14.78 10.87
CA SER A 17 9.22 15.41 9.68
C SER A 17 9.20 16.94 9.75
N VAL A 18 10.31 17.58 9.35
CA VAL A 18 10.46 19.04 9.24
C VAL A 18 9.59 19.55 8.06
N GLY A 19 8.28 19.41 8.20
CA GLY A 19 7.25 19.86 7.26
C GLY A 19 6.16 20.59 8.02
N ARG A 20 5.38 21.40 7.31
CA ARG A 20 4.18 22.04 7.87
C ARG A 20 3.16 20.95 8.21
N GLU A 21 2.32 21.18 9.21
CA GLU A 21 1.10 20.38 9.43
C GLU A 21 -0.11 21.05 8.75
N LEU A 22 -1.10 20.26 8.33
CA LEU A 22 -2.40 20.72 7.87
C LEU A 22 -3.11 21.48 9.01
N THR A 23 -3.91 22.48 8.66
CA THR A 23 -4.87 23.05 9.62
C THR A 23 -6.03 22.08 9.86
N GLU A 24 -6.86 22.33 10.87
CA GLU A 24 -8.05 21.50 11.15
C GLU A 24 -8.99 21.44 9.93
N ASP A 25 -9.35 22.59 9.35
CA ASP A 25 -10.20 22.63 8.15
C ASP A 25 -9.60 21.84 6.98
N GLU A 26 -8.27 21.90 6.79
CA GLU A 26 -7.61 21.18 5.71
C GLU A 26 -7.55 19.67 5.94
N ARG A 27 -7.49 19.22 7.20
CA ARG A 27 -7.63 17.81 7.55
C ARG A 27 -9.05 17.34 7.25
N ASP A 28 -10.05 18.09 7.68
CA ASP A 28 -11.46 17.77 7.45
C ASP A 28 -11.76 17.67 5.94
N ASP A 29 -11.29 18.63 5.15
CA ASP A 29 -11.38 18.63 3.68
C ASP A 29 -10.76 17.37 3.07
N LEU A 30 -9.53 17.01 3.49
CA LEU A 30 -8.83 15.83 2.98
C LEU A 30 -9.61 14.55 3.31
N GLU A 31 -10.07 14.42 4.56
CA GLU A 31 -10.83 13.25 4.97
C GLU A 31 -12.16 13.14 4.21
N ASP A 32 -12.86 14.25 3.97
CA ASP A 32 -14.10 14.27 3.19
C ASP A 32 -13.88 13.90 1.73
N MET A 33 -12.80 14.39 1.11
CA MET A 33 -12.38 13.95 -0.21
C MET A 33 -12.06 12.44 -0.23
N LEU A 34 -11.36 11.92 0.79
CA LEU A 34 -11.08 10.48 0.91
C LEU A 34 -12.32 9.64 1.19
N ARG A 35 -13.33 10.18 1.88
CA ARG A 35 -14.62 9.53 2.11
C ARG A 35 -15.44 9.45 0.83
N SER A 36 -15.42 10.49 -0.01
CA SER A 36 -16.16 10.56 -1.28
C SER A 36 -15.43 9.94 -2.48
N LEU A 37 -14.14 9.60 -2.33
CA LEU A 37 -13.30 9.10 -3.42
C LEU A 37 -13.86 7.84 -4.11
N VAL A 38 -13.95 7.92 -5.43
CA VAL A 38 -14.36 6.83 -6.34
C VAL A 38 -13.39 6.73 -7.52
N VAL A 39 -13.49 5.65 -8.31
CA VAL A 39 -12.65 5.42 -9.50
C VAL A 39 -13.14 6.30 -10.67
N GLU A 40 -13.09 7.61 -10.47
CA GLU A 40 -13.44 8.63 -11.46
C GLU A 40 -12.29 9.62 -11.60
N ARG A 41 -11.87 9.86 -12.84
CA ARG A 41 -10.70 10.70 -13.13
C ARG A 41 -10.85 12.14 -12.60
N ALA A 42 -12.05 12.71 -12.66
CA ALA A 42 -12.30 14.08 -12.18
C ALA A 42 -12.09 14.17 -10.66
N ILE A 43 -12.70 13.26 -9.91
CA ILE A 43 -12.64 13.19 -8.46
C ILE A 43 -11.21 12.91 -7.96
N ILE A 44 -10.51 11.95 -8.58
CA ILE A 44 -9.11 11.64 -8.24
C ILE A 44 -8.20 12.84 -8.53
N LYS A 45 -8.38 13.49 -9.68
CA LYS A 45 -7.59 14.66 -10.05
C LYS A 45 -7.79 15.82 -9.08
N GLU A 46 -9.02 16.08 -8.65
CA GLU A 46 -9.34 17.12 -7.68
C GLU A 46 -8.63 16.87 -6.34
N CYS A 47 -8.76 15.65 -5.80
CA CYS A 47 -8.10 15.27 -4.56
C CYS A 47 -6.57 15.30 -4.67
N MET A 48 -6.01 14.83 -5.80
CA MET A 48 -4.56 14.95 -6.05
C MET A 48 -4.12 16.41 -6.10
N GLY A 49 -4.89 17.29 -6.74
CA GLY A 49 -4.62 18.72 -6.80
C GLY A 49 -4.56 19.37 -5.42
N PHE A 50 -5.49 18.99 -4.53
CA PHE A 50 -5.44 19.38 -3.13
C PHE A 50 -4.13 18.94 -2.48
N CYS A 51 -3.76 17.65 -2.59
CA CYS A 51 -2.53 17.13 -2.00
C CYS A 51 -1.29 17.88 -2.50
N ILE A 52 -1.13 18.03 -3.82
CA ILE A 52 0.02 18.72 -4.41
C ILE A 52 0.08 20.20 -3.97
N SER A 53 -1.06 20.90 -3.87
CA SER A 53 -1.09 22.30 -3.40
C SER A 53 -0.63 22.45 -1.94
N LYS A 54 -0.76 21.39 -1.14
CA LYS A 54 -0.40 21.32 0.28
C LYS A 54 0.87 20.50 0.51
N ALA A 55 1.75 20.36 -0.48
CA ALA A 55 2.93 19.49 -0.42
C ALA A 55 3.90 19.76 0.75
N ALA A 56 3.86 20.96 1.36
CA ALA A 56 4.60 21.25 2.59
C ALA A 56 4.18 20.37 3.78
N ALA A 57 2.96 19.81 3.75
CA ALA A 57 2.40 18.87 4.72
C ALA A 57 2.34 17.43 4.19
N SER A 58 3.22 17.08 3.25
CA SER A 58 3.26 15.76 2.62
C SER A 58 3.32 14.60 3.61
N GLY A 59 4.04 14.75 4.73
CA GLY A 59 4.12 13.74 5.78
C GLY A 59 2.76 13.36 6.36
N GLU A 60 2.01 14.36 6.84
CA GLU A 60 0.66 14.17 7.41
C GLU A 60 -0.36 13.72 6.35
N ILE A 61 -0.26 14.25 5.11
CA ILE A 61 -1.12 13.82 4.00
C ILE A 61 -0.90 12.33 3.69
N VAL A 62 0.36 11.88 3.66
CA VAL A 62 0.69 10.47 3.40
C VAL A 62 0.21 9.58 4.54
N GLU A 63 0.36 10.01 5.79
CA GLU A 63 -0.15 9.31 6.97
C GLU A 63 -1.67 9.14 6.88
N THR A 64 -2.41 10.22 6.64
CA THR A 64 -3.87 10.21 6.49
C THR A 64 -4.34 9.27 5.36
N ILE A 65 -3.70 9.33 4.19
CA ILE A 65 -4.01 8.42 3.06
C ILE A 65 -3.69 6.97 3.42
N THR A 66 -2.59 6.73 4.14
CA THR A 66 -2.15 5.39 4.57
C THR A 66 -3.15 4.78 5.55
N GLU A 67 -3.60 5.56 6.54
CA GLU A 67 -4.61 5.15 7.51
C GLU A 67 -5.92 4.81 6.80
N ALA A 68 -6.41 5.74 5.96
CA ALA A 68 -7.61 5.52 5.17
C ALA A 68 -7.51 4.26 4.28
N LEU A 69 -6.37 4.01 3.64
CA LEU A 69 -6.13 2.79 2.87
C LEU A 69 -6.08 1.54 3.75
N SER A 70 -5.63 1.66 4.99
CA SER A 70 -5.38 0.53 5.88
C SER A 70 -6.61 0.04 6.65
N LEU A 71 -7.64 0.88 6.79
CA LEU A 71 -8.91 0.55 7.43
C LEU A 71 -9.55 -0.73 6.85
N SER A 72 -9.95 -1.65 7.73
CA SER A 72 -10.37 -3.00 7.38
C SER A 72 -11.76 -3.06 6.72
N GLU A 73 -12.61 -2.11 7.09
CA GLU A 73 -13.98 -1.91 6.64
C GLU A 73 -14.07 -1.13 5.32
N THR A 74 -12.95 -0.56 4.84
CA THR A 74 -12.93 0.14 3.56
C THR A 74 -13.21 -0.84 2.41
N PRO A 75 -14.25 -0.63 1.59
CA PRO A 75 -14.57 -1.52 0.47
C PRO A 75 -13.47 -1.54 -0.60
N VAL A 76 -13.35 -2.67 -1.31
CA VAL A 76 -12.34 -2.87 -2.38
C VAL A 76 -12.31 -1.72 -3.39
N PRO A 77 -13.45 -1.26 -3.98
CA PRO A 77 -13.40 -0.18 -4.97
C PRO A 77 -12.80 1.12 -4.43
N LYS A 78 -13.03 1.41 -3.15
CA LYS A 78 -12.51 2.61 -2.48
C LYS A 78 -11.01 2.48 -2.18
N LYS A 79 -10.53 1.29 -1.80
CA LYS A 79 -9.08 1.03 -1.69
C LYS A 79 -8.38 1.22 -3.04
N ILE A 80 -8.99 0.76 -4.13
CA ILE A 80 -8.45 0.97 -5.49
C ILE A 80 -8.43 2.46 -5.86
N ALA A 81 -9.52 3.20 -5.61
CA ALA A 81 -9.56 4.64 -5.86
C ALA A 81 -8.46 5.41 -5.09
N ARG A 82 -8.25 5.07 -3.81
CA ARG A 82 -7.20 5.66 -2.98
C ARG A 82 -5.79 5.27 -3.47
N LEU A 83 -5.59 4.05 -3.96
CA LEU A 83 -4.32 3.66 -4.58
C LEU A 83 -4.06 4.44 -5.89
N PHE A 84 -5.09 4.75 -6.66
CA PHE A 84 -4.96 5.61 -7.85
C PHE A 84 -4.60 7.04 -7.48
N LEU A 85 -5.20 7.58 -6.43
CA LEU A 85 -4.77 8.87 -5.86
C LEU A 85 -3.29 8.86 -5.47
N VAL A 86 -2.81 7.81 -4.78
CA VAL A 86 -1.38 7.65 -4.46
C VAL A 86 -0.52 7.67 -5.74
N SER A 87 -0.95 6.97 -6.79
CA SER A 87 -0.24 6.94 -8.07
C SER A 87 -0.20 8.32 -8.74
N ASP A 88 -1.30 9.05 -8.74
CA ASP A 88 -1.38 10.40 -9.33
C ASP A 88 -0.55 11.41 -8.52
N ILE A 89 -0.53 11.34 -7.19
CA ILE A 89 0.36 12.16 -6.35
C ILE A 89 1.83 11.84 -6.65
N LEU A 90 2.20 10.55 -6.73
CA LEU A 90 3.57 10.15 -7.05
C LEU A 90 4.00 10.61 -8.43
N HIS A 91 3.13 10.53 -9.44
CA HIS A 91 3.40 11.05 -10.78
C HIS A 91 3.71 12.55 -10.77
N ASN A 92 2.96 13.32 -9.98
CA ASN A 92 3.08 14.77 -9.89
C ASN A 92 4.09 15.23 -8.81
N SER A 93 4.71 14.31 -8.08
CA SER A 93 5.70 14.63 -7.03
C SER A 93 6.97 15.29 -7.57
N SER A 94 7.22 15.19 -8.89
CA SER A 94 8.31 15.86 -9.59
C SER A 94 7.94 17.24 -10.17
N ALA A 95 6.70 17.71 -9.96
CA ALA A 95 6.28 19.04 -10.39
C ALA A 95 7.11 20.12 -9.70
N ALA A 96 7.19 21.32 -10.31
CA ALA A 96 7.88 22.48 -9.77
C ALA A 96 7.11 23.14 -8.60
N VAL A 97 6.61 22.33 -7.67
CA VAL A 97 5.94 22.74 -6.44
C VAL A 97 6.88 22.46 -5.27
N PRO A 98 7.14 23.44 -4.38
CA PRO A 98 7.99 23.23 -3.22
C PRO A 98 7.52 22.02 -2.38
N ASN A 99 8.48 21.19 -1.96
CA ASN A 99 8.26 19.97 -1.17
C ASN A 99 7.52 18.82 -1.88
N ALA A 100 7.04 18.96 -3.13
CA ALA A 100 6.33 17.87 -3.80
C ALA A 100 7.18 16.59 -3.91
N SER A 101 8.49 16.71 -4.06
CA SER A 101 9.41 15.56 -4.15
C SER A 101 9.45 14.71 -2.88
N SER A 102 9.11 15.29 -1.71
CA SER A 102 9.08 14.56 -0.43
C SER A 102 8.04 13.45 -0.40
N TYR A 103 6.95 13.56 -1.19
CA TYR A 103 5.92 12.51 -1.30
C TYR A 103 6.52 11.15 -1.66
N ARG A 104 7.52 11.11 -2.54
CA ARG A 104 8.16 9.85 -2.96
C ARG A 104 8.75 9.12 -1.76
N SER A 105 9.51 9.82 -0.92
CA SER A 105 10.14 9.24 0.28
C SER A 105 9.11 8.82 1.33
N HIS A 106 8.10 9.66 1.58
CA HIS A 106 7.04 9.33 2.54
C HIS A 106 6.24 8.10 2.10
N PHE A 107 5.79 8.06 0.84
CA PHE A 107 5.07 6.88 0.33
C PHE A 107 5.96 5.64 0.28
N GLN A 108 7.24 5.75 -0.08
CA GLN A 108 8.14 4.60 -0.06
C GLN A 108 8.17 3.89 1.31
N ASN A 109 8.10 4.66 2.40
CA ASN A 109 8.04 4.12 3.77
C ASN A 109 6.67 3.51 4.10
N SER A 110 5.57 4.10 3.64
CA SER A 110 4.20 3.65 3.96
C SER A 110 3.68 2.51 3.06
N LEU A 111 4.18 2.41 1.82
CA LEU A 111 3.69 1.45 0.82
C LEU A 111 3.71 -0.01 1.29
N PRO A 112 4.73 -0.52 2.02
CA PRO A 112 4.69 -1.88 2.56
C PRO A 112 3.46 -2.15 3.45
N ALA A 113 3.10 -1.22 4.33
CA ALA A 113 1.94 -1.35 5.21
C ALA A 113 0.62 -1.30 4.40
N ILE A 114 0.53 -0.38 3.43
CA ILE A 114 -0.62 -0.29 2.50
C ILE A 114 -0.81 -1.62 1.77
N PHE A 115 0.27 -2.22 1.24
CA PHE A 115 0.19 -3.46 0.49
C PHE A 115 -0.17 -4.67 1.36
N LEU A 116 0.22 -4.69 2.63
CA LEU A 116 -0.27 -5.67 3.60
C LEU A 116 -1.77 -5.54 3.88
N SER A 117 -2.30 -4.31 3.98
CA SER A 117 -3.76 -4.11 4.11
C SER A 117 -4.50 -4.51 2.82
N LEU A 118 -3.94 -4.21 1.64
CA LEU A 118 -4.47 -4.68 0.37
C LEU A 118 -4.47 -6.21 0.31
N HIS A 119 -3.43 -6.89 0.79
CA HIS A 119 -3.39 -8.35 0.91
C HIS A 119 -4.51 -8.88 1.82
N ALA A 120 -4.68 -8.29 3.01
CA ALA A 120 -5.74 -8.68 3.94
C ALA A 120 -7.14 -8.51 3.32
N CYS A 121 -7.33 -7.49 2.49
CA CYS A 121 -8.57 -7.27 1.74
C CYS A 121 -8.72 -8.30 0.60
N TYR A 122 -7.66 -8.53 -0.18
CA TYR A 122 -7.58 -9.52 -1.25
C TYR A 122 -7.98 -10.93 -0.78
N LYS A 123 -7.48 -11.34 0.40
CA LYS A 123 -7.80 -12.64 1.02
C LYS A 123 -9.28 -12.80 1.41
N LYS A 124 -10.01 -11.70 1.61
CA LYS A 124 -11.44 -11.72 1.97
C LYS A 124 -12.36 -11.83 0.75
N ILE A 125 -11.85 -11.58 -0.46
CA ILE A 125 -12.65 -11.68 -1.68
C ILE A 125 -12.88 -13.16 -2.01
N THR A 126 -14.14 -13.56 -2.11
CA THR A 126 -14.51 -14.97 -2.42
C THR A 126 -14.81 -15.19 -3.89
N THR A 127 -15.21 -14.14 -4.62
CA THR A 127 -15.54 -14.24 -6.04
C THR A 127 -14.28 -14.22 -6.90
N ARG A 128 -14.13 -15.19 -7.80
CA ARG A 128 -13.03 -15.24 -8.78
C ARG A 128 -12.89 -13.92 -9.56
N MET A 129 -13.99 -13.37 -10.06
CA MET A 129 -13.99 -12.12 -10.82
C MET A 129 -13.47 -10.94 -9.98
N GLY A 130 -13.89 -10.83 -8.72
CA GLY A 130 -13.42 -9.78 -7.81
C GLY A 130 -11.92 -9.89 -7.50
N ILE A 131 -11.41 -11.12 -7.33
CA ILE A 131 -9.98 -11.40 -7.12
C ILE A 131 -9.17 -10.91 -8.31
N GLU A 132 -9.53 -11.35 -9.53
CA GLU A 132 -8.83 -10.92 -10.75
C GLU A 132 -8.93 -9.41 -10.96
N THR A 133 -10.11 -8.82 -10.73
CA THR A 133 -10.30 -7.37 -10.86
C THR A 133 -9.37 -6.61 -9.91
N MET A 134 -9.33 -6.97 -8.63
CA MET A 134 -8.44 -6.30 -7.67
C MET A 134 -6.97 -6.48 -8.06
N LYS A 135 -6.57 -7.70 -8.43
CA LYS A 135 -5.19 -8.00 -8.85
C LYS A 135 -4.78 -7.17 -10.06
N ASP A 136 -5.61 -7.15 -11.10
CA ASP A 136 -5.35 -6.41 -12.33
C ASP A 136 -5.18 -4.91 -12.08
N GLN A 137 -6.03 -4.31 -11.24
CA GLN A 137 -5.90 -2.88 -10.92
C GLN A 137 -4.61 -2.57 -10.14
N VAL A 138 -4.24 -3.40 -9.15
CA VAL A 138 -3.01 -3.17 -8.36
C VAL A 138 -1.75 -3.43 -9.20
N VAL A 139 -1.72 -4.52 -9.97
CA VAL A 139 -0.59 -4.86 -10.86
C VAL A 139 -0.40 -3.77 -11.92
N LYS A 140 -1.49 -3.23 -12.48
CA LYS A 140 -1.43 -2.10 -13.41
C LYS A 140 -0.72 -0.89 -12.79
N VAL A 141 -1.01 -0.55 -11.53
CA VAL A 141 -0.33 0.55 -10.81
C VAL A 141 1.16 0.26 -10.64
N LEU A 142 1.54 -0.96 -10.26
CA LEU A 142 2.94 -1.36 -10.13
C LEU A 142 3.72 -1.27 -11.45
N HIS A 143 3.12 -1.70 -12.56
CA HIS A 143 3.70 -1.56 -13.90
C HIS A 143 3.89 -0.09 -14.28
N ILE A 144 2.93 0.77 -13.97
CA ILE A 144 3.04 2.21 -14.21
C ILE A 144 4.21 2.81 -13.41
N TRP A 145 4.35 2.45 -12.12
CA TRP A 145 5.45 2.93 -11.29
C TRP A 145 6.81 2.46 -11.78
N GLN A 146 6.89 1.25 -12.33
CA GLN A 146 8.10 0.75 -12.98
C GLN A 146 8.39 1.51 -14.28
N ALA A 147 7.39 1.73 -15.13
CA ALA A 147 7.55 2.45 -16.39
C ALA A 147 8.04 3.90 -16.18
N TRP A 148 7.56 4.56 -15.12
CA TRP A 148 7.99 5.89 -14.72
C TRP A 148 9.28 5.93 -13.89
N SER A 149 9.89 4.77 -13.61
CA SER A 149 11.08 4.66 -12.75
C SER A 149 10.90 5.33 -11.37
N LEU A 150 9.68 5.27 -10.82
CA LEU A 150 9.35 5.86 -9.52
C LEU A 150 9.99 5.08 -8.37
N PHE A 151 10.25 3.79 -8.53
CA PHE A 151 10.95 2.98 -7.54
C PHE A 151 11.86 1.96 -8.23
N PRO A 152 12.93 1.50 -7.55
CA PRO A 152 13.73 0.39 -8.04
C PRO A 152 12.87 -0.87 -8.27
N LEU A 153 13.23 -1.67 -9.28
CA LEU A 153 12.53 -2.93 -9.59
C LEU A 153 12.38 -3.84 -8.37
N SER A 154 13.44 -3.97 -7.55
CA SER A 154 13.42 -4.77 -6.33
C SER A 154 12.35 -4.34 -5.32
N PHE A 155 12.08 -3.03 -5.22
CA PHE A 155 11.03 -2.50 -4.36
C PHE A 155 9.64 -2.80 -4.91
N VAL A 156 9.43 -2.63 -6.23
CA VAL A 156 8.16 -2.96 -6.90
C VAL A 156 7.83 -4.45 -6.73
N LEU A 157 8.79 -5.35 -6.95
CA LEU A 157 8.64 -6.79 -6.74
C LEU A 157 8.35 -7.14 -5.28
N LYS A 158 8.95 -6.42 -4.32
CA LYS A 158 8.62 -6.57 -2.90
C LYS A 158 7.15 -6.24 -2.62
N LEU A 159 6.62 -5.16 -3.20
CA LEU A 159 5.21 -4.79 -3.04
C LEU A 159 4.28 -5.83 -3.66
N GLU A 160 4.60 -6.33 -4.85
CA GLU A 160 3.85 -7.41 -5.48
C GLU A 160 3.81 -8.67 -4.60
N ARG A 161 4.95 -9.06 -4.01
CA ARG A 161 5.02 -10.20 -3.10
C ARG A 161 4.16 -9.97 -1.85
N LEU A 162 4.20 -8.78 -1.27
CA LEU A 162 3.35 -8.42 -0.13
C LEU A 162 1.87 -8.54 -0.48
N LEU A 163 1.44 -8.10 -1.66
CA LEU A 163 0.05 -8.24 -2.13
C LEU A 163 -0.37 -9.71 -2.23
N LEU A 164 0.47 -10.56 -2.83
CA LEU A 164 0.09 -11.94 -3.17
C LEU A 164 0.24 -12.90 -1.98
N HIS A 165 1.29 -12.72 -1.18
CA HIS A 165 1.70 -13.68 -0.15
C HIS A 165 1.60 -13.13 1.28
N GLY A 166 1.46 -11.82 1.47
CA GLY A 166 1.40 -11.20 2.80
C GLY A 166 2.76 -11.17 3.52
N SER A 167 3.84 -11.61 2.88
CA SER A 167 5.20 -11.62 3.42
C SER A 167 6.21 -11.19 2.35
N VAL A 168 7.41 -10.78 2.79
CA VAL A 168 8.53 -10.45 1.88
C VAL A 168 9.41 -11.68 1.64
N ASP A 169 9.32 -12.67 2.53
CA ASP A 169 10.07 -13.91 2.46
C ASP A 169 9.57 -14.76 1.29
N PRO A 170 10.46 -15.47 0.58
CA PRO A 170 10.04 -16.44 -0.41
C PRO A 170 9.11 -17.47 0.27
N PRO A 171 8.06 -17.94 -0.41
CA PRO A 171 7.25 -19.04 0.10
C PRO A 171 8.16 -20.20 0.48
N PRO A 172 7.92 -20.88 1.62
CA PRO A 172 8.67 -22.09 1.91
C PRO A 172 8.53 -23.03 0.72
N GLU A 173 9.66 -23.44 0.16
CA GLU A 173 9.74 -24.41 -0.93
C GLU A 173 8.91 -25.62 -0.49
N GLN A 174 7.77 -25.84 -1.14
CA GLN A 174 6.97 -27.04 -0.86
C GLN A 174 7.85 -28.22 -1.28
N PRO A 175 8.18 -29.15 -0.37
CA PRO A 175 8.92 -30.34 -0.76
C PRO A 175 8.12 -31.03 -1.86
N ALA A 176 8.77 -31.29 -2.99
CA ALA A 176 8.19 -32.02 -4.11
C ALA A 176 7.51 -33.27 -3.54
N ALA A 177 6.22 -33.44 -3.82
CA ALA A 177 5.50 -34.65 -3.45
C ALA A 177 6.27 -35.82 -4.07
N ASP A 178 6.84 -36.68 -3.23
CA ASP A 178 7.44 -37.94 -3.65
C ASP A 178 6.42 -38.66 -4.53
N GLU A 179 6.75 -38.81 -5.82
CA GLU A 179 6.05 -39.74 -6.71
C GLU A 179 6.28 -41.16 -6.16
N GLN A 180 5.41 -41.59 -5.25
CA GLN A 180 5.26 -42.99 -4.91
C GLN A 180 4.66 -43.69 -6.13
N GLY A 181 5.57 -44.22 -6.96
CA GLY A 181 5.26 -45.14 -8.03
C GLY A 181 4.50 -46.35 -7.49
N ASP A 182 3.22 -46.41 -7.84
CA ASP A 182 2.33 -47.55 -7.73
C ASP A 182 2.87 -48.70 -8.58
N GLY A 183 3.62 -49.60 -7.95
CA GLY A 183 4.02 -50.89 -8.51
C GLY A 183 2.89 -51.90 -8.32
N ALA A 184 1.98 -51.92 -9.29
CA ALA A 184 0.80 -52.78 -9.35
C ALA A 184 1.08 -54.26 -9.08
N ARG A 185 0.17 -54.86 -8.31
CA ARG A 185 -0.02 -56.30 -8.15
C ARG A 185 -0.37 -56.93 -9.51
N GLU A 186 0.41 -57.91 -9.95
CA GLU A 186 -0.07 -58.94 -10.88
C GLU A 186 -0.16 -60.28 -10.15
N GLY A 187 -1.38 -60.69 -9.88
CA GLY A 187 -1.72 -62.08 -9.59
C GLY A 187 -2.27 -62.74 -10.84
N SER A 188 -1.94 -64.02 -11.00
CA SER A 188 -2.76 -65.10 -11.59
C SER A 188 -2.21 -65.78 -12.86
N ALA A 189 -1.73 -67.02 -12.67
CA ALA A 189 -1.87 -68.22 -13.53
C ALA A 189 -0.94 -69.31 -12.94
N ARG A 190 -1.24 -70.60 -12.77
CA ARG A 190 -2.32 -71.54 -13.13
C ARG A 190 -2.14 -72.77 -12.23
N GLU A 191 -3.22 -73.30 -11.66
CA GLU A 191 -3.80 -74.64 -11.92
C GLU A 191 -2.81 -75.82 -11.90
N GLY A 192 -3.05 -76.73 -10.96
CA GLY A 192 -2.53 -78.11 -10.97
C GLY A 192 -3.54 -79.09 -11.57
#